data_AF-Q5V086-F1
#
_entry.id   AF-Q5V086-F1
#
_cell.length_a   1.000
_cell.length_b   1.000
_cell.length_c   1.000
_cell.angle_alpha   90.00
_cell.angle_beta   90.00
_cell.angle_gamma   90.00
#
_symmetry.space_group_name_H-M   'P 1'
#
loop_
_entity.id
_entity.type
_entity.pdbx_description
1 polymer ?
#
loop_
_entity_poly.entity_id
_entity_poly.type
_entity_poly.pdbx_seq_one_letter_code
_entity_poly.pdbx_strand_id
1 'polypeptide(L)'
;MPVTISRDVLFQYYRFSLYNSPFDAHDEGCAIDLYPDGERAPSPVAGEVVDTKTVQAPPKAYAAEHDHLILIDTGDTVARLLHVDPAVEPGETVAVGDDLGALVRAGFFAPWVPNHIHLGFRDPDANPYRASGSLPVDVAADVTPVFWDGTGTVVDGGETWARLDEPAHPAPGDSFVGIANDVGGDGSGVLDGGLPHYSGGGLLGDDNAGAAALAGQHVGTADGRTVAWDDVAVLANGEPITGIALFCGRERFGAKLVGEDIDLARGDEVRVTIERGAAGDDST
;
A
#
# COMPACT_ATOMS: atom_id res chain seq x y z
N MET A 1 -0.51 -19.81 -9.90
CA MET A 1 -1.38 -19.71 -8.71
C MET A 1 -0.87 -18.56 -7.87
N PRO A 2 -1.74 -17.81 -7.19
CA PRO A 2 -1.30 -16.76 -6.29
C PRO A 2 -0.54 -17.37 -5.09
N VAL A 3 0.36 -16.59 -4.51
CA VAL A 3 1.00 -16.90 -3.22
C VAL A 3 0.18 -16.23 -2.12
N THR A 4 -0.42 -17.03 -1.24
CA THR A 4 -1.32 -16.54 -0.19
C THR A 4 -0.56 -16.31 1.11
N ILE A 5 -0.62 -15.09 1.63
CA ILE A 5 -0.04 -14.73 2.93
C ILE A 5 -1.08 -14.95 4.02
N SER A 6 -0.70 -15.70 5.05
CA SER A 6 -1.61 -16.03 6.15
C SER A 6 -1.98 -14.83 7.02
N ARG A 7 -3.16 -14.90 7.66
CA ARG A 7 -3.57 -13.94 8.69
C ARG A 7 -2.50 -13.74 9.76
N ASP A 8 -1.91 -14.81 10.27
CA ASP A 8 -0.97 -14.74 11.40
C ASP A 8 0.33 -14.00 11.03
N VAL A 9 0.77 -14.10 9.76
CA VAL A 9 1.86 -13.28 9.22
C VAL A 9 1.42 -11.82 9.15
N LEU A 10 0.27 -11.54 8.53
CA LEU A 10 -0.21 -10.17 8.34
C LEU A 10 -0.41 -9.44 9.66
N PHE A 11 -0.83 -10.14 10.72
CA PHE A 11 -1.07 -9.58 12.05
C PHE A 11 0.20 -9.10 12.78
N GLN A 12 1.39 -9.38 12.24
CA GLN A 12 2.65 -8.79 12.73
C GLN A 12 2.87 -7.36 12.22
N TYR A 13 2.03 -6.91 11.30
CA TYR A 13 2.09 -5.59 10.69
C TYR A 13 0.84 -4.79 11.09
N TYR A 14 1.00 -3.48 11.29
CA TYR A 14 -0.13 -2.62 11.64
C TYR A 14 -0.93 -2.19 10.39
N ARG A 15 -0.35 -2.37 9.20
CA ARG A 15 -0.93 -2.01 7.91
C ARG A 15 -0.32 -2.87 6.80
N PHE A 16 -1.09 -3.09 5.74
CA PHE A 16 -0.56 -3.56 4.47
C PHE A 16 -1.22 -2.86 3.27
N SER A 17 -0.63 -3.01 2.09
CA SER A 17 -1.24 -2.65 0.82
C SER A 17 -0.69 -3.51 -0.31
N LEU A 18 -1.55 -3.94 -1.24
CA LEU A 18 -1.20 -4.65 -2.46
C LEU A 18 -1.01 -3.69 -3.66
N TYR A 19 -1.56 -2.47 -3.58
CA TYR A 19 -1.62 -1.55 -4.73
C TYR A 19 -1.05 -0.15 -4.48
N ASN A 20 -0.75 0.24 -3.24
CA ASN A 20 -0.32 1.62 -2.89
C ASN A 20 1.19 1.80 -2.95
N SER A 21 1.76 1.63 -4.16
CA SER A 21 3.19 1.68 -4.40
C SER A 21 3.49 2.01 -5.86
N PRO A 22 4.61 2.69 -6.17
CA PRO A 22 4.96 3.05 -7.55
C PRO A 22 5.61 1.90 -8.34
N PHE A 23 5.84 0.74 -7.73
CA PHE A 23 6.51 -0.38 -8.39
C PHE A 23 5.50 -1.20 -9.22
N ASP A 24 5.84 -1.51 -10.47
CA ASP A 24 5.00 -2.27 -11.43
C ASP A 24 4.36 -3.54 -10.85
N ALA A 25 5.02 -4.20 -9.89
CA ALA A 25 4.47 -5.39 -9.24
C ALA A 25 3.14 -5.12 -8.51
N HIS A 26 2.88 -3.88 -8.11
CA HIS A 26 1.64 -3.49 -7.44
C HIS A 26 0.49 -3.21 -8.43
N ASP A 27 0.76 -2.96 -9.71
CA ASP A 27 -0.29 -2.65 -10.71
C ASP A 27 -1.32 -3.80 -10.85
N GLU A 28 -0.90 -5.04 -10.56
CA GLU A 28 -1.73 -6.24 -10.61
C GLU A 28 -1.77 -7.00 -9.27
N GLY A 29 -1.34 -6.36 -8.17
CA GLY A 29 -1.26 -6.97 -6.84
C GLY A 29 -0.29 -8.17 -6.76
N CYS A 30 0.80 -8.13 -7.52
CA CYS A 30 1.87 -9.13 -7.50
C CYS A 30 2.96 -8.79 -6.47
N ALA A 31 2.71 -7.84 -5.58
CA ALA A 31 3.53 -7.54 -4.41
C ALA A 31 2.64 -7.02 -3.28
N ILE A 32 3.17 -7.04 -2.08
CA ILE A 32 2.54 -6.47 -0.88
C ILE A 32 3.57 -5.63 -0.13
N ASP A 33 3.14 -4.45 0.31
CA ASP A 33 3.90 -3.63 1.25
C ASP A 33 3.39 -3.89 2.66
N LEU A 34 4.28 -4.30 3.56
CA LEU A 34 4.00 -4.69 4.93
C LEU A 34 4.64 -3.67 5.89
N TYR A 35 3.83 -3.08 6.76
CA TYR A 35 4.25 -1.97 7.62
C TYR A 35 4.35 -2.46 9.07
N PRO A 36 5.56 -2.74 9.59
CA PRO A 36 5.74 -3.23 10.95
C PRO A 36 5.72 -2.08 11.96
N ASP A 37 5.49 -2.40 13.22
CA ASP A 37 5.69 -1.44 14.30
C ASP A 37 7.20 -1.23 14.56
N GLY A 38 7.66 0.01 14.47
CA GLY A 38 9.04 0.39 14.75
C GLY A 38 9.95 0.43 13.51
N GLU A 39 11.25 0.28 13.73
CA GLU A 39 12.30 0.47 12.71
C GLU A 39 12.95 -0.84 12.24
N ARG A 40 12.47 -1.99 12.74
CA ARG A 40 13.03 -3.31 12.42
C ARG A 40 12.04 -4.09 11.57
N ALA A 41 12.58 -4.96 10.72
CA ALA A 41 11.80 -5.72 9.74
C ALA A 41 11.60 -7.17 10.22
N PRO A 42 10.46 -7.50 10.86
CA PRO A 42 10.12 -8.90 11.12
C PRO A 42 9.90 -9.63 9.79
N SER A 43 10.44 -10.84 9.67
CA SER A 43 10.36 -11.63 8.45
C SER A 43 8.93 -12.07 8.15
N PRO A 44 8.36 -11.74 6.97
CA PRO A 44 7.02 -12.22 6.59
C PRO A 44 7.02 -13.68 6.13
N VAL A 45 8.19 -14.29 5.96
CA VAL A 45 8.36 -15.64 5.42
C VAL A 45 9.36 -16.44 6.26
N ALA A 46 9.23 -17.75 6.23
CA ALA A 46 10.27 -18.65 6.72
C ALA A 46 11.01 -19.27 5.54
N GLY A 47 12.30 -19.55 5.70
CA GLY A 47 13.12 -20.12 4.63
C GLY A 47 14.61 -19.92 4.82
N GLU A 48 15.37 -20.28 3.80
CA GLU A 48 16.81 -20.05 3.73
C GLU A 48 17.11 -18.73 2.99
N VAL A 49 17.96 -17.88 3.56
CA VAL A 49 18.45 -16.68 2.89
C VAL A 49 19.40 -17.11 1.76
N VAL A 50 19.02 -16.87 0.52
CA VAL A 50 19.79 -17.28 -0.66
C VAL A 50 20.85 -16.26 -1.03
N ASP A 51 20.51 -14.98 -0.95
CA ASP A 51 21.42 -13.88 -1.29
C ASP A 51 20.93 -12.57 -0.67
N THR A 52 21.86 -11.64 -0.51
CA THR A 52 21.56 -10.23 -0.21
C THR A 52 22.29 -9.33 -1.21
N LYS A 53 21.64 -8.24 -1.65
CA LYS A 53 22.24 -7.23 -2.53
C LYS A 53 22.06 -5.85 -1.93
N THR A 54 23.08 -5.03 -2.10
CA THR A 54 23.01 -3.58 -1.89
C THR A 54 23.03 -2.89 -3.25
N VAL A 55 22.12 -1.95 -3.44
CA VAL A 55 22.01 -1.13 -4.65
C VAL A 55 22.01 0.34 -4.29
N GLN A 56 22.45 1.19 -5.20
CA GLN A 56 22.35 2.63 -5.00
C GLN A 56 20.90 3.08 -5.18
N ALA A 57 20.37 3.81 -4.19
CA ALA A 57 19.04 4.39 -4.26
C ALA A 57 19.06 5.72 -5.03
N PRO A 58 17.93 6.14 -5.63
CA PRO A 58 17.80 7.47 -6.22
C PRO A 58 18.14 8.55 -5.18
N PRO A 59 18.99 9.54 -5.51
CA PRO A 59 19.39 10.53 -4.54
C PRO A 59 18.21 11.44 -4.17
N LYS A 60 17.84 11.43 -2.89
CA LYS A 60 16.87 12.34 -2.28
C LYS A 60 17.40 12.81 -0.93
N ALA A 61 17.13 14.06 -0.54
CA ALA A 61 17.66 14.65 0.69
C ALA A 61 17.23 13.89 1.97
N TYR A 62 16.08 13.21 1.93
CA TYR A 62 15.51 12.44 3.04
C TYR A 62 15.80 10.94 2.98
N ALA A 63 16.48 10.46 1.93
CA ALA A 63 16.65 9.04 1.68
C ALA A 63 18.07 8.56 2.01
N ALA A 64 18.17 7.28 2.37
CA ALA A 64 19.44 6.59 2.44
C ALA A 64 20.10 6.53 1.05
N GLU A 65 21.43 6.49 1.01
CA GLU A 65 22.20 6.35 -0.22
C GLU A 65 21.98 4.99 -0.89
N HIS A 66 21.74 3.96 -0.08
CA HIS A 66 21.60 2.58 -0.52
C HIS A 66 20.23 2.03 -0.17
N ASP A 67 19.78 1.10 -1.00
CA ASP A 67 18.64 0.23 -0.76
C ASP A 67 19.10 -1.23 -0.95
N HIS A 68 18.27 -2.17 -0.52
CA HIS A 68 18.70 -3.55 -0.34
C HIS A 68 17.66 -4.54 -0.84
N LEU A 69 18.13 -5.71 -1.26
CA LEU A 69 17.32 -6.87 -1.62
C LEU A 69 17.77 -8.04 -0.76
N ILE A 70 16.81 -8.72 -0.14
CA ILE A 70 16.98 -10.01 0.53
C ILE A 70 16.19 -11.04 -0.28
N LEU A 71 16.85 -12.16 -0.62
CA LEU A 71 16.22 -13.31 -1.27
C LEU A 71 16.09 -14.44 -0.26
N ILE A 72 14.88 -14.96 -0.08
CA ILE A 72 14.61 -16.09 0.81
C ILE A 72 13.95 -17.21 0.01
N ASP A 73 14.53 -18.40 -0.01
CA ASP A 73 13.91 -19.61 -0.54
C ASP A 73 12.94 -20.18 0.50
N THR A 74 11.66 -20.19 0.15
CA THR A 74 10.56 -20.69 0.99
C THR A 74 10.28 -22.18 0.76
N GLY A 75 11.03 -22.83 -0.14
CA GLY A 75 10.82 -24.19 -0.64
C GLY A 75 9.96 -24.24 -1.90
N ASP A 76 8.87 -23.47 -1.94
CA ASP A 76 7.95 -23.44 -3.09
C ASP A 76 8.21 -22.24 -4.03
N THR A 77 8.72 -21.14 -3.47
CA THR A 77 8.98 -19.88 -4.18
C THR A 77 10.20 -19.17 -3.60
N VAL A 78 10.77 -18.24 -4.35
CA VAL A 78 11.77 -17.30 -3.82
C VAL A 78 11.10 -15.98 -3.48
N ALA A 79 11.07 -15.64 -2.20
CA ALA A 79 10.63 -14.34 -1.71
C ALA A 79 11.70 -13.27 -1.97
N ARG A 80 11.29 -12.15 -2.55
CA ARG A 80 12.07 -10.92 -2.69
C ARG A 80 11.58 -9.91 -1.68
N LEU A 81 12.48 -9.45 -0.80
CA LEU A 81 12.19 -8.42 0.17
C LEU A 81 13.08 -7.21 -0.09
N LEU A 82 12.48 -6.02 -0.21
CA LEU A 82 13.22 -4.76 -0.36
C LEU A 82 13.10 -3.87 0.88
N HIS A 83 13.91 -2.82 0.92
CA HIS A 83 13.85 -1.74 1.91
C HIS A 83 14.23 -2.17 3.33
N VAL A 84 15.13 -3.16 3.43
CA VAL A 84 15.68 -3.67 4.69
C VAL A 84 17.19 -3.80 4.58
N ASP A 85 17.94 -3.06 5.40
CA ASP A 85 19.39 -3.23 5.54
C ASP A 85 19.66 -4.53 6.30
N PRO A 86 20.17 -5.58 5.62
CA PRO A 86 20.12 -6.95 6.11
C PRO A 86 21.01 -7.15 7.34
N ALA A 87 20.45 -7.74 8.39
CA ALA A 87 21.17 -8.29 9.54
C ALA A 87 21.37 -9.81 9.44
N VAL A 88 20.99 -10.40 8.31
CA VAL A 88 21.08 -11.83 7.99
C VAL A 88 22.04 -12.08 6.84
N GLU A 89 22.66 -13.27 6.82
CA GLU A 89 23.64 -13.67 5.80
C GLU A 89 23.13 -14.81 4.91
N PRO A 90 23.59 -14.92 3.65
CA PRO A 90 23.30 -16.08 2.80
C PRO A 90 23.68 -17.41 3.46
N GLY A 91 22.76 -18.38 3.41
CA GLY A 91 22.85 -19.69 4.07
C GLY A 91 22.22 -19.74 5.46
N GLU A 92 21.79 -18.61 6.03
CA GLU A 92 21.03 -18.60 7.28
C GLU A 92 19.57 -19.03 7.05
N THR A 93 18.98 -19.70 8.04
CA THR A 93 17.55 -20.01 8.05
C THR A 93 16.83 -19.04 8.96
N VAL A 94 15.73 -18.45 8.48
CA VAL A 94 14.87 -17.56 9.24
C VAL A 94 13.47 -18.17 9.42
N ALA A 95 12.86 -17.91 10.57
CA ALA A 95 11.45 -18.14 10.82
C ALA A 95 10.63 -16.87 10.56
N VAL A 96 9.32 -17.04 10.38
CA VAL A 96 8.38 -15.90 10.35
C VAL A 96 8.50 -15.12 11.67
N GLY A 97 8.69 -13.80 11.56
CA GLY A 97 8.84 -12.87 12.68
C GLY A 97 10.28 -12.65 13.14
N ASP A 98 11.26 -13.41 12.64
CA ASP A 98 12.67 -13.15 12.93
C ASP A 98 13.09 -11.80 12.35
N ASP A 99 14.00 -11.11 13.04
CA ASP A 99 14.48 -9.78 12.64
C ASP A 99 15.43 -9.85 11.45
N LEU A 100 14.99 -9.36 10.29
CA LEU A 100 15.77 -9.35 9.06
C LEU A 100 16.76 -8.17 8.98
N GLY A 101 16.59 -7.13 9.80
CA GLY A 101 17.36 -5.91 9.64
C GLY A 101 16.61 -4.61 9.95
N ALA A 102 17.28 -3.50 9.70
CA ALA A 102 16.70 -2.17 9.87
C ALA A 102 15.93 -1.77 8.61
N LEU A 103 14.75 -1.16 8.78
CA LEU A 103 14.03 -0.58 7.66
C LEU A 103 14.80 0.58 7.05
N VAL A 104 14.80 0.65 5.72
CA VAL A 104 15.51 1.68 4.96
C VAL A 104 14.51 2.64 4.34
N ARG A 105 14.73 3.95 4.56
CA ARG A 105 14.02 4.98 3.81
C ARG A 105 14.66 5.16 2.44
N ALA A 106 14.18 4.39 1.46
CA ALA A 106 14.72 4.40 0.11
C ALA A 106 14.27 5.62 -0.70
N GLY A 107 15.13 6.10 -1.61
CA GLY A 107 14.84 7.23 -2.49
C GLY A 107 13.77 6.98 -3.55
N PHE A 108 13.26 5.75 -3.63
CA PHE A 108 12.12 5.36 -4.45
C PHE A 108 10.77 5.78 -3.84
N PHE A 109 10.73 6.06 -2.53
CA PHE A 109 9.50 6.42 -1.84
C PHE A 109 9.08 7.86 -2.16
N ALA A 110 7.78 8.06 -2.34
CA ALA A 110 7.22 9.39 -2.24
C ALA A 110 7.35 9.89 -0.78
N PRO A 111 7.45 11.21 -0.54
CA PRO A 111 7.69 11.77 0.79
C PRO A 111 6.70 11.33 1.88
N TRP A 112 5.45 11.05 1.50
CA TRP A 112 4.38 10.61 2.38
C TRP A 112 4.34 9.11 2.67
N VAL A 113 5.11 8.29 1.96
CA VAL A 113 5.11 6.83 2.14
C VAL A 113 5.93 6.48 3.40
N PRO A 114 5.37 5.78 4.40
CA PRO A 114 6.12 5.30 5.55
C PRO A 114 7.07 4.17 5.15
N ASN A 115 8.10 3.92 5.95
CA ASN A 115 8.99 2.77 5.75
C ASN A 115 8.20 1.47 5.91
N HIS A 116 8.50 0.48 5.07
CA HIS A 116 7.80 -0.80 4.99
C HIS A 116 8.72 -1.86 4.37
N ILE A 117 8.31 -3.11 4.46
CA ILE A 117 8.89 -4.22 3.71
C ILE A 117 8.08 -4.38 2.43
N HIS A 118 8.72 -4.22 1.27
CA HIS A 118 8.11 -4.62 0.00
C HIS A 118 8.40 -6.10 -0.24
N LEU A 119 7.37 -6.91 -0.39
CA LEU A 119 7.45 -8.36 -0.57
C LEU A 119 6.81 -8.78 -1.90
N GLY A 120 7.58 -9.49 -2.71
CA GLY A 120 7.07 -10.20 -3.89
C GLY A 120 7.64 -11.61 -3.98
N PHE A 121 7.03 -12.46 -4.81
CA PHE A 121 7.45 -13.86 -4.94
C PHE A 121 7.86 -14.17 -6.38
N ARG A 122 8.79 -15.10 -6.53
CA ARG A 122 9.28 -15.61 -7.81
C ARG A 122 9.12 -17.13 -7.84
N ASP A 123 8.83 -17.64 -9.03
CA ASP A 123 9.04 -19.05 -9.33
C ASP A 123 10.53 -19.39 -9.08
N PRO A 124 10.85 -20.53 -8.44
CA PRO A 124 12.24 -20.90 -8.11
C PRO A 124 13.19 -20.96 -9.32
N ASP A 125 12.67 -21.28 -10.51
CA ASP A 125 13.46 -21.35 -11.75
C ASP A 125 13.57 -20.00 -12.47
N ALA A 126 12.81 -18.98 -12.03
CA ALA A 126 12.87 -17.63 -12.59
C ALA A 126 14.06 -16.84 -12.03
N ASN A 127 14.47 -15.79 -12.74
CA ASN A 127 15.53 -14.90 -12.26
C ASN A 127 15.03 -14.04 -11.09
N PRO A 128 15.53 -14.24 -9.85
CA PRO A 128 15.02 -13.54 -8.68
C PRO A 128 15.53 -12.09 -8.54
N TYR A 129 16.44 -11.66 -9.41
CA TYR A 129 17.01 -10.31 -9.39
C TYR A 129 16.26 -9.33 -10.31
N ARG A 130 15.35 -9.81 -11.17
CA ARG A 130 14.54 -8.92 -12.02
C ARG A 130 13.45 -8.25 -11.20
N ALA A 131 13.28 -6.95 -11.39
CA ALA A 131 12.21 -6.18 -10.75
C ALA A 131 10.80 -6.68 -11.15
N SER A 132 10.61 -7.05 -12.42
CA SER A 132 9.37 -7.63 -12.94
C SER A 132 9.32 -9.16 -12.85
N GLY A 133 8.11 -9.72 -13.03
CA GLY A 133 7.86 -11.16 -13.04
C GLY A 133 7.43 -11.73 -11.68
N SER A 134 6.81 -10.91 -10.82
CA SER A 134 6.24 -11.40 -9.57
C SER A 134 5.02 -12.27 -9.81
N LEU A 135 4.90 -13.32 -8.98
CA LEU A 135 3.66 -14.08 -8.87
C LEU A 135 2.59 -13.21 -8.19
N PRO A 136 1.30 -13.36 -8.54
CA PRO A 136 0.21 -12.70 -7.83
C PRO A 136 0.24 -13.02 -6.34
N VAL A 137 -0.01 -12.03 -5.49
CA VAL A 137 -0.09 -12.18 -4.03
C VAL A 137 -1.54 -12.13 -3.59
N ASP A 138 -1.95 -13.02 -2.70
CA ASP A 138 -3.27 -13.01 -2.08
C ASP A 138 -3.16 -12.94 -0.55
N VAL A 139 -4.21 -12.50 0.13
CA VAL A 139 -4.24 -12.33 1.59
C VAL A 139 -5.33 -13.20 2.20
N ALA A 140 -4.97 -14.10 3.11
CA ALA A 140 -5.92 -14.90 3.87
C ALA A 140 -6.30 -14.20 5.18
N ALA A 141 -6.68 -12.92 5.10
CA ALA A 141 -7.17 -12.14 6.23
C ALA A 141 -8.45 -11.41 5.84
N ASP A 142 -9.44 -11.44 6.72
CA ASP A 142 -10.65 -10.66 6.55
C ASP A 142 -10.32 -9.16 6.65
N VAL A 143 -10.65 -8.42 5.60
CA VAL A 143 -10.58 -6.96 5.59
C VAL A 143 -12.00 -6.41 5.59
N THR A 144 -12.33 -5.66 6.63
CA THR A 144 -13.67 -5.10 6.79
C THR A 144 -13.77 -3.76 6.04
N PRO A 145 -14.69 -3.62 5.07
CA PRO A 145 -14.95 -2.34 4.43
C PRO A 145 -15.59 -1.36 5.43
N VAL A 146 -15.05 -0.15 5.50
CA VAL A 146 -15.62 0.94 6.30
C VAL A 146 -16.00 2.12 5.40
N PHE A 147 -17.28 2.48 5.43
CA PHE A 147 -17.80 3.60 4.65
C PHE A 147 -17.18 4.92 5.12
N TRP A 148 -16.91 5.81 4.17
CA TRP A 148 -16.42 7.16 4.44
C TRP A 148 -17.10 8.15 3.51
N ASP A 149 -17.67 9.21 4.08
CA ASP A 149 -18.42 10.24 3.34
C ASP A 149 -17.53 11.36 2.78
N GLY A 150 -16.20 11.22 2.89
CA GLY A 150 -15.23 12.23 2.50
C GLY A 150 -14.95 13.29 3.56
N THR A 151 -15.48 13.17 4.78
CA THR A 151 -15.26 14.17 5.84
C THR A 151 -14.47 13.64 7.02
N GLY A 152 -13.81 14.51 7.77
CA GLY A 152 -13.11 14.16 9.01
C GLY A 152 -12.27 15.31 9.56
N THR A 153 -11.68 15.11 10.73
CA THR A 153 -10.77 16.06 11.38
C THR A 153 -9.34 15.54 11.31
N VAL A 154 -8.38 16.42 10.99
CA VAL A 154 -6.96 16.04 10.99
C VAL A 154 -6.51 15.68 12.42
N VAL A 155 -6.08 14.44 12.61
CA VAL A 155 -5.57 13.95 13.91
C VAL A 155 -4.07 13.77 13.94
N ASP A 156 -3.45 13.63 12.78
CA ASP A 156 -2.02 13.38 12.61
C ASP A 156 -1.56 13.83 11.22
N GLY A 157 -0.28 14.13 11.06
CA GLY A 157 0.23 14.63 9.79
C GLY A 157 1.70 15.04 9.82
N GLY A 158 2.22 15.32 8.65
CA GLY A 158 3.52 15.95 8.42
C GLY A 158 3.44 16.87 7.20
N GLU A 159 4.58 17.37 6.75
CA GLU A 159 4.64 18.34 5.63
C GLU A 159 3.98 17.86 4.34
N THR A 160 3.89 16.53 4.15
CA THR A 160 3.45 15.92 2.89
C THR A 160 2.23 15.01 3.01
N TRP A 161 1.63 14.92 4.20
CA TRP A 161 0.44 14.10 4.42
C TRP A 161 -0.34 14.52 5.65
N ALA A 162 -1.64 14.25 5.62
CA ALA A 162 -2.52 14.38 6.78
C ALA A 162 -3.38 13.12 6.91
N ARG A 163 -3.62 12.66 8.14
CA ARG A 163 -4.57 11.58 8.43
C ARG A 163 -5.76 12.13 9.21
N LEU A 164 -6.94 11.79 8.73
CA LEU A 164 -8.21 12.13 9.38
C LEU A 164 -8.55 11.10 10.47
N ASP A 165 -9.42 11.47 11.40
CA ASP A 165 -10.04 10.53 12.36
C ASP A 165 -11.06 9.59 11.71
N GLU A 166 -11.64 10.02 10.59
CA GLU A 166 -12.66 9.26 9.85
C GLU A 166 -12.10 8.66 8.54
N PRO A 167 -12.61 7.49 8.11
CA PRO A 167 -13.54 6.64 8.86
C PRO A 167 -12.84 5.97 10.06
N ALA A 168 -13.52 5.91 11.19
CA ALA A 168 -12.98 5.28 12.40
C ALA A 168 -12.89 3.74 12.26
N HIS A 169 -11.84 3.16 12.84
CA HIS A 169 -11.72 1.70 12.92
C HIS A 169 -12.74 1.14 13.95
N PRO A 170 -13.67 0.24 13.56
CA PRO A 170 -14.72 -0.27 14.47
C PRO A 170 -14.18 -1.17 15.60
N ALA A 171 -13.14 -1.97 15.33
CA ALA A 171 -12.52 -2.86 16.33
C ALA A 171 -10.97 -2.92 16.18
N PRO A 172 -10.24 -1.88 16.61
CA PRO A 172 -8.77 -1.83 16.50
C PRO A 172 -8.09 -3.08 17.07
N GLY A 173 -7.18 -3.67 16.31
CA GLY A 173 -6.36 -4.83 16.68
C GLY A 173 -6.99 -6.19 16.33
N ASP A 174 -8.32 -6.26 16.16
CA ASP A 174 -9.04 -7.53 15.95
C ASP A 174 -9.05 -7.98 14.48
N SER A 175 -9.09 -7.03 13.55
CA SER A 175 -9.18 -7.24 12.11
C SER A 175 -8.46 -6.14 11.33
N PHE A 176 -8.29 -6.34 10.03
CA PHE A 176 -7.95 -5.24 9.13
C PHE A 176 -9.23 -4.54 8.67
N VAL A 177 -9.13 -3.25 8.42
CA VAL A 177 -10.17 -2.44 7.77
C VAL A 177 -9.56 -1.66 6.61
N GLY A 178 -10.39 -1.30 5.65
CA GLY A 178 -10.02 -0.36 4.59
C GLY A 178 -11.24 0.43 4.13
N ILE A 179 -11.01 1.53 3.40
CA ILE A 179 -12.12 2.38 2.96
C ILE A 179 -12.97 1.59 1.97
N ALA A 180 -14.27 1.54 2.24
CA ALA A 180 -15.23 0.78 1.43
C ALA A 180 -15.33 1.35 0.02
N ASN A 181 -15.59 0.47 -0.94
CA ASN A 181 -16.04 0.86 -2.27
C ASN A 181 -17.50 1.36 -2.20
N ASP A 182 -17.72 2.64 -2.45
CA ASP A 182 -19.02 3.29 -2.30
C ASP A 182 -19.89 3.20 -3.57
N VAL A 183 -19.95 2.01 -4.17
CA VAL A 183 -20.84 1.75 -5.32
C VAL A 183 -22.22 1.39 -4.80
N GLY A 184 -23.24 2.16 -5.14
CA GLY A 184 -24.63 1.84 -4.77
C GLY A 184 -24.96 1.96 -3.27
N GLY A 185 -24.01 2.41 -2.44
CA GLY A 185 -24.18 2.67 -1.01
C GLY A 185 -24.22 1.43 -0.12
N ASP A 186 -23.93 0.23 -0.64
CA ASP A 186 -23.87 -1.02 0.14
C ASP A 186 -22.45 -1.35 0.65
N GLY A 187 -21.41 -0.70 0.10
CA GLY A 187 -20.06 -0.73 0.65
C GLY A 187 -19.33 -2.07 0.47
N SER A 188 -19.47 -2.73 -0.68
CA SER A 188 -18.83 -4.03 -0.92
C SER A 188 -17.33 -3.90 -1.26
N GLY A 189 -16.49 -4.58 -0.50
CA GLY A 189 -15.04 -4.60 -0.73
C GLY A 189 -14.31 -3.32 -0.34
N VAL A 190 -12.98 -3.39 -0.37
CA VAL A 190 -12.06 -2.38 0.17
C VAL A 190 -11.20 -1.81 -0.95
N LEU A 191 -11.16 -0.49 -1.06
CA LEU A 191 -10.26 0.20 -1.97
C LEU A 191 -8.83 0.20 -1.42
N ASP A 192 -7.88 -0.05 -2.31
CA ASP A 192 -6.44 -0.04 -2.04
C ASP A 192 -5.71 0.69 -3.18
N GLY A 193 -4.57 1.34 -2.89
CA GLY A 193 -3.81 2.08 -3.91
C GLY A 193 -3.72 3.58 -3.67
N GLY A 194 -3.04 4.27 -4.60
CA GLY A 194 -2.85 5.72 -4.54
C GLY A 194 -3.80 6.43 -5.50
N LEU A 195 -4.96 6.87 -5.02
CA LEU A 195 -5.96 7.55 -5.85
C LEU A 195 -5.66 9.05 -5.94
N PRO A 196 -5.45 9.66 -7.12
CA PRO A 196 -5.18 9.06 -8.43
C PRO A 196 -3.67 9.12 -8.77
N HIS A 197 -2.80 9.26 -7.77
CA HIS A 197 -1.36 9.48 -7.97
C HIS A 197 -0.56 8.23 -8.36
N TYR A 198 -1.20 7.06 -8.40
CA TYR A 198 -0.72 5.87 -9.11
C TYR A 198 -1.65 5.54 -10.26
N SER A 199 -1.15 4.82 -11.28
CA SER A 199 -1.90 4.49 -12.49
C SER A 199 -3.11 3.58 -12.26
N GLY A 200 -3.12 2.86 -11.14
CA GLY A 200 -4.20 1.96 -10.78
C GLY A 200 -4.26 1.71 -9.28
N GLY A 201 -5.18 0.83 -8.91
CA GLY A 201 -5.42 0.42 -7.54
C GLY A 201 -6.06 -0.95 -7.44
N GLY A 202 -6.57 -1.25 -6.26
CA GLY A 202 -7.17 -2.53 -5.93
C GLY A 202 -8.56 -2.39 -5.33
N LEU A 203 -9.35 -3.44 -5.51
CA LEU A 203 -10.62 -3.68 -4.83
C LEU A 203 -10.57 -5.07 -4.19
N LEU A 204 -10.41 -5.11 -2.87
CA LEU A 204 -10.25 -6.35 -2.12
C LEU A 204 -11.60 -6.84 -1.59
N GLY A 205 -11.89 -8.14 -1.74
CA GLY A 205 -13.08 -8.77 -1.17
C GLY A 205 -14.36 -8.65 -2.01
N ASP A 206 -14.31 -8.01 -3.19
CA ASP A 206 -15.40 -8.04 -4.17
C ASP A 206 -14.87 -7.94 -5.62
N ASP A 207 -14.58 -9.09 -6.23
CA ASP A 207 -14.06 -9.17 -7.60
C ASP A 207 -15.12 -8.87 -8.68
N ASN A 208 -16.39 -8.67 -8.30
CA ASN A 208 -17.50 -8.54 -9.26
C ASN A 208 -18.12 -7.12 -9.28
N ALA A 209 -17.57 -6.17 -8.52
CA ALA A 209 -18.16 -4.83 -8.43
C ALA A 209 -18.21 -4.11 -9.78
N GLY A 210 -17.21 -4.32 -10.66
CA GLY A 210 -17.12 -3.71 -11.99
C GLY A 210 -16.86 -2.20 -12.01
N ALA A 211 -16.93 -1.53 -10.86
CA ALA A 211 -16.70 -0.10 -10.69
C ALA A 211 -16.11 0.20 -9.31
N ALA A 212 -15.40 1.32 -9.22
CA ALA A 212 -14.91 1.87 -7.98
C ALA A 212 -15.52 3.25 -7.72
N ALA A 213 -15.95 3.49 -6.50
CA ALA A 213 -16.49 4.77 -6.05
C ALA A 213 -16.03 5.11 -4.64
N LEU A 214 -15.88 6.40 -4.37
CA LEU A 214 -15.43 6.94 -3.10
C LEU A 214 -16.16 8.26 -2.82
N ALA A 215 -16.68 8.41 -1.60
CA ALA A 215 -17.45 9.60 -1.19
C ALA A 215 -18.56 9.97 -2.21
N GLY A 216 -19.31 8.96 -2.66
CA GLY A 216 -20.40 9.09 -3.63
C GLY A 216 -19.98 9.41 -5.06
N GLN A 217 -18.68 9.45 -5.38
CA GLN A 217 -18.16 9.73 -6.73
C GLN A 217 -17.58 8.47 -7.35
N HIS A 218 -17.87 8.23 -8.64
CA HIS A 218 -17.19 7.21 -9.41
C HIS A 218 -15.74 7.61 -9.65
N VAL A 219 -14.79 6.73 -9.31
CA VAL A 219 -13.35 7.01 -9.36
C VAL A 219 -12.57 6.04 -10.23
N GLY A 220 -13.19 4.99 -10.76
CA GLY A 220 -12.50 4.05 -11.64
C GLY A 220 -13.33 2.82 -12.02
N THR A 221 -12.74 1.99 -12.87
CA THR A 221 -13.35 0.72 -13.34
C THR A 221 -12.59 -0.47 -12.74
N ALA A 222 -13.32 -1.42 -12.16
CA ALA A 222 -12.73 -2.63 -11.59
C ALA A 222 -12.80 -3.80 -12.59
N ASP A 223 -11.68 -4.49 -12.81
CA ASP A 223 -11.58 -5.77 -13.51
C ASP A 223 -11.00 -6.82 -12.55
N GLY A 224 -11.87 -7.70 -12.04
CA GLY A 224 -11.57 -8.51 -10.87
C GLY A 224 -11.22 -7.61 -9.68
N ARG A 225 -10.06 -7.84 -9.08
CA ARG A 225 -9.55 -7.03 -7.96
C ARG A 225 -8.73 -5.80 -8.37
N THR A 226 -8.42 -5.61 -9.65
CA THR A 226 -7.60 -4.48 -10.11
C THR A 226 -8.51 -3.36 -10.57
N VAL A 227 -8.18 -2.13 -10.18
CA VAL A 227 -8.92 -0.93 -10.55
C VAL A 227 -8.07 -0.04 -11.42
N ALA A 228 -8.60 0.34 -12.58
CA ALA A 228 -8.07 1.45 -13.36
C ALA A 228 -8.74 2.73 -12.87
N TRP A 229 -7.97 3.65 -12.31
CA TRP A 229 -8.50 4.95 -11.87
C TRP A 229 -8.92 5.79 -13.07
N ASP A 230 -10.04 6.51 -12.91
CA ASP A 230 -10.43 7.56 -13.84
C ASP A 230 -9.49 8.77 -13.67
N ASP A 231 -9.44 9.62 -14.70
CA ASP A 231 -8.82 10.93 -14.58
C ASP A 231 -9.67 11.82 -13.65
N VAL A 232 -9.24 11.94 -12.39
CA VAL A 232 -9.94 12.70 -11.34
C VAL A 232 -8.97 13.63 -10.62
N ALA A 233 -9.50 14.72 -10.09
CA ALA A 233 -8.83 15.59 -9.15
C ALA A 233 -9.40 15.35 -7.75
N VAL A 234 -8.52 15.27 -6.76
CA VAL A 234 -8.91 15.20 -5.35
C VAL A 234 -8.64 16.56 -4.71
N LEU A 235 -9.65 17.11 -4.05
CA LEU A 235 -9.56 18.40 -3.37
C LEU A 235 -9.83 18.21 -1.88
N ALA A 236 -9.04 18.85 -1.03
CA ALA A 236 -9.30 18.99 0.40
C ALA A 236 -9.73 20.44 0.67
N ASN A 237 -10.93 20.63 1.21
CA ASN A 237 -11.50 21.96 1.46
C ASN A 237 -11.55 22.87 0.21
N GLY A 238 -11.66 22.27 -0.98
CA GLY A 238 -11.68 22.98 -2.27
C GLY A 238 -10.30 23.30 -2.84
N GLU A 239 -9.22 22.86 -2.19
CA GLU A 239 -7.84 23.00 -2.71
C GLU A 239 -7.33 21.66 -3.24
N PRO A 240 -6.75 21.61 -4.46
CA PRO A 240 -6.21 20.38 -5.03
C PRO A 240 -5.08 19.80 -4.17
N ILE A 241 -5.12 18.49 -3.96
CA ILE A 241 -4.04 17.71 -3.33
C ILE A 241 -3.56 16.62 -4.29
N THR A 242 -2.42 15.99 -4.01
CA THR A 242 -1.91 14.89 -4.83
C THR A 242 -2.84 13.68 -4.81
N GLY A 243 -3.51 13.41 -3.69
CA GLY A 243 -4.55 12.40 -3.63
C GLY A 243 -4.76 11.78 -2.26
N ILE A 244 -5.24 10.54 -2.27
CA ILE A 244 -5.58 9.72 -1.11
C ILE A 244 -4.76 8.44 -1.20
N ALA A 245 -4.01 8.13 -0.14
CA ALA A 245 -3.33 6.85 0.01
C ALA A 245 -4.29 5.87 0.70
N LEU A 246 -4.78 4.89 -0.06
CA LEU A 246 -5.71 3.85 0.38
C LEU A 246 -4.89 2.61 0.79
N PHE A 247 -5.32 1.93 1.86
CA PHE A 247 -4.60 0.81 2.47
C PHE A 247 -5.49 0.04 3.44
N CYS A 248 -5.01 -1.13 3.88
CA CYS A 248 -5.62 -1.91 4.95
C CYS A 248 -4.90 -1.65 6.28
N GLY A 249 -5.60 -1.13 7.29
CA GLY A 249 -5.05 -0.84 8.63
C GLY A 249 -5.64 -1.75 9.70
N ARG A 250 -4.82 -2.15 10.68
CA ARG A 250 -5.21 -3.03 11.81
C ARG A 250 -5.48 -2.26 13.10
N GLU A 251 -4.67 -1.25 13.39
CA GLU A 251 -4.67 -0.57 14.69
C GLU A 251 -5.23 0.85 14.59
N ARG A 252 -4.48 1.74 13.90
CA ARG A 252 -4.88 3.13 13.67
C ARG A 252 -5.37 3.28 12.24
N PHE A 253 -6.59 3.76 12.08
CA PHE A 253 -7.21 3.97 10.76
C PHE A 253 -7.74 5.40 10.60
N GLY A 254 -8.14 5.72 9.37
CA GLY A 254 -8.60 7.02 8.92
C GLY A 254 -8.05 7.35 7.55
N ALA A 255 -8.77 8.18 6.80
CA ALA A 255 -8.37 8.58 5.45
C ALA A 255 -7.02 9.32 5.50
N LYS A 256 -6.10 8.94 4.60
CA LYS A 256 -4.77 9.56 4.50
C LYS A 256 -4.68 10.38 3.21
N LEU A 257 -4.64 11.68 3.39
CA LEU A 257 -4.46 12.67 2.32
C LEU A 257 -2.96 12.90 2.10
N VAL A 258 -2.55 13.08 0.85
CA VAL A 258 -1.14 13.25 0.47
C VAL A 258 -0.96 14.41 -0.49
N GLY A 259 0.18 15.09 -0.37
CA GLY A 259 0.54 16.26 -1.18
C GLY A 259 2.02 16.59 -1.02
N GLU A 260 2.64 17.23 -2.02
CA GLU A 260 4.02 17.73 -1.85
C GLU A 260 4.10 18.87 -0.83
N ASP A 261 3.06 19.71 -0.76
CA ASP A 261 2.92 20.83 0.17
C ASP A 261 1.48 20.88 0.71
N ILE A 262 1.09 19.93 1.58
CA ILE A 262 -0.29 19.88 2.10
C ILE A 262 -0.45 20.81 3.31
N ASP A 263 -1.29 21.84 3.19
CA ASP A 263 -1.55 22.81 4.27
C ASP A 263 -2.76 22.37 5.11
N LEU A 264 -2.58 21.31 5.90
CA LEU A 264 -3.60 20.78 6.80
C LEU A 264 -2.99 20.54 8.20
N ALA A 265 -3.44 21.32 9.18
CA ALA A 265 -2.98 21.24 10.56
C ALA A 265 -3.87 20.35 11.41
N ARG A 266 -3.30 19.79 12.49
CA ARG A 266 -4.07 19.00 13.46
C ARG A 266 -5.22 19.83 14.06
N GLY A 267 -6.43 19.28 13.97
CA GLY A 267 -7.66 19.93 14.42
C GLY A 267 -8.46 20.59 13.30
N ASP A 268 -7.91 20.69 12.08
CA ASP A 268 -8.65 21.21 10.94
C ASP A 268 -9.75 20.23 10.52
N GLU A 269 -10.95 20.77 10.29
CA GLU A 269 -12.05 20.05 9.65
C GLU A 269 -11.80 19.99 8.15
N VAL A 270 -11.91 18.80 7.58
CA VAL A 270 -11.65 18.54 6.17
C VAL A 270 -12.88 17.95 5.51
N ARG A 271 -13.25 18.52 4.37
CA ARG A 271 -14.12 17.90 3.37
C ARG A 271 -13.31 17.60 2.13
N VAL A 272 -13.27 16.32 1.76
CA VAL A 272 -12.70 15.84 0.51
C VAL A 272 -13.80 15.80 -0.54
N THR A 273 -13.48 16.35 -1.71
CA THR A 273 -14.31 16.27 -2.91
C THR A 273 -13.49 15.69 -4.05
N ILE A 274 -14.13 14.85 -4.86
CA ILE A 274 -13.51 14.25 -6.04
C ILE A 274 -14.23 14.81 -7.26
N GLU A 275 -13.46 15.42 -8.15
CA GLU A 275 -13.96 16.02 -9.37
C GLU A 275 -13.40 15.26 -10.55
N ARG A 276 -14.19 15.06 -11.62
CA ARG A 276 -13.63 14.51 -12.85
C ARG A 276 -12.64 15.51 -13.44
N GLY A 277 -11.49 15.01 -13.88
CA GLY A 277 -10.58 15.78 -14.72
C GLY A 277 -11.36 16.37 -15.88
N ALA A 278 -11.09 17.63 -16.22
CA ALA A 278 -11.67 18.22 -17.40
C ALA A 278 -11.25 17.34 -18.58
N ALA A 279 -12.21 16.60 -19.16
CA ALA A 279 -11.97 15.90 -20.41
C ALA A 279 -11.35 16.93 -21.34
N GLY A 280 -10.11 16.69 -21.77
CA GLY A 280 -9.49 17.51 -22.79
C GLY A 280 -10.52 17.69 -23.88
N ASP A 281 -10.91 18.94 -24.12
CA ASP A 281 -11.81 19.30 -25.20
C ASP A 281 -11.05 18.91 -26.46
N ASP A 282 -11.27 17.68 -26.94
CA ASP A 282 -10.84 17.19 -28.24
C ASP A 282 -11.74 17.89 -29.28
N SER A 283 -11.61 19.21 -29.30
CA SER A 283 -12.14 20.07 -30.32
C SER A 283 -11.09 20.13 -31.43
N THR A 284 -11.48 19.47 -32.54
CA THR A 284 -10.98 19.52 -33.92
C THR A 284 -9.76 18.69 -34.32
#